data_AF-E4NML9-F1
#
_entry.id   AF-E4NML9-F1
#
_cell.length_a   1.000
_cell.length_b   1.000
_cell.length_c   1.000
_cell.angle_alpha   90.00
_cell.angle_beta   90.00
_cell.angle_gamma   90.00
#
_symmetry.space_group_name_H-M   'P 1'
#
loop_
_entity.id
_entity.type
_entity.pdbx_description
1 polymer ?
#
loop_
_entity_poly.entity_id
_entity_poly.type
_entity_poly.pdbx_seq_one_letter_code
_entity_poly.pdbx_strand_id
1 'polypeptide(L)' 'MSADCPLTSNAGTAPFADPPTEALVATVVEYDDEPDECTIYPLHADEDERVTSWISAKRGSYVQLDEMR' A
#
# COMPACT_ATOMS: atom_id res chain seq x y z
N MET A 1 35.79 -22.19 -5.39
CA MET A 1 35.90 -21.35 -4.18
C MET A 1 34.76 -20.35 -4.24
N SER A 2 33.71 -20.57 -3.45
CA SER A 2 32.60 -19.62 -3.32
C SER A 2 32.95 -18.62 -2.23
N ALA A 3 32.96 -17.33 -2.56
CA ALA A 3 33.10 -16.28 -1.55
C ALA A 3 31.74 -16.10 -0.88
N ASP A 4 31.72 -16.41 0.41
CA ASP A 4 30.68 -16.10 1.38
C ASP A 4 30.60 -14.56 1.48
N CYS A 5 29.45 -13.97 1.17
CA CYS A 5 29.17 -12.56 1.44
C CYS A 5 28.43 -12.47 2.78
N PRO A 6 29.08 -12.08 3.89
CA PRO A 6 28.35 -11.78 5.10
C PRO A 6 27.74 -10.39 4.94
N LEU A 7 26.48 -10.32 4.51
CA LEU A 7 25.67 -9.14 4.78
C LEU A 7 25.44 -9.16 6.30
N THR A 8 26.28 -8.44 7.05
CA THR A 8 26.10 -8.22 8.47
C THR A 8 24.76 -7.52 8.68
N SER A 9 23.75 -8.32 9.00
CA SER A 9 22.48 -7.85 9.53
C SER A 9 22.71 -7.43 10.97
N ASN A 10 22.73 -6.12 11.21
CA ASN A 10 22.53 -5.59 12.54
C ASN A 10 21.90 -4.20 12.47
N ALA A 11 20.58 -4.19 12.26
CA ALA A 11 19.72 -3.11 12.71
C ALA A 11 18.66 -3.75 13.59
N GLY A 12 18.71 -3.43 14.88
CA GLY A 12 17.97 -4.12 15.93
C GLY A 12 16.48 -4.17 15.69
N THR A 13 15.90 -5.33 15.96
CA THR A 13 14.48 -5.53 16.18
C THR A 13 14.04 -4.65 17.36
N ALA A 14 13.52 -3.46 17.08
CA ALA A 14 12.51 -2.87 17.95
C ALA A 14 11.21 -3.64 17.66
N PRO A 15 10.65 -4.42 18.60
CA PRO A 15 9.57 -5.37 18.31
C PRO A 15 8.25 -4.73 17.89
N PHE A 16 8.13 -3.40 17.95
CA PHE A 16 6.98 -2.61 17.52
C PHE A 16 7.44 -1.21 17.09
N ALA A 17 8.19 -1.11 15.99
CA ALA A 17 8.22 0.18 15.31
C ALA A 17 6.76 0.54 14.97
N ASP A 18 6.32 1.75 15.33
CA ASP A 18 5.00 2.23 14.91
C ASP A 18 4.91 2.05 13.38
N PRO A 19 3.77 1.56 12.87
CA PRO A 19 3.62 1.41 11.43
C PRO A 19 3.89 2.78 10.79
N PRO A 20 4.58 2.80 9.63
CA PRO A 20 4.83 4.05 8.93
C PRO A 20 3.50 4.78 8.77
N THR A 21 3.42 5.99 9.31
CA THR A 21 2.23 6.83 9.27
C THR A 21 2.17 7.56 7.92
N GLU A 22 2.35 6.81 6.83
CA GLU A 22 2.28 7.38 5.50
C GLU A 22 0.83 7.75 5.19
N ALA A 23 0.65 8.94 4.61
CA ALA A 23 -0.68 9.38 4.18
C ALA A 23 -1.09 8.59 2.94
N LEU A 24 -2.23 7.91 3.02
CA LEU A 24 -2.83 7.18 1.89
C LEU A 24 -3.93 8.00 1.24
N VAL A 25 -4.08 7.85 -0.06
CA VAL A 25 -5.17 8.41 -0.85
C VAL A 25 -5.96 7.28 -1.49
N ALA A 26 -7.27 7.43 -1.54
CA ALA A 26 -8.16 6.55 -2.30
C ALA A 26 -8.76 7.33 -3.48
N THR A 27 -8.67 6.77 -4.68
CA THR A 27 -9.36 7.28 -5.88
C THR A 27 -10.34 6.23 -6.36
N VAL A 28 -11.60 6.64 -6.57
CA VAL A 28 -12.64 5.78 -7.15
C VAL A 28 -12.88 6.20 -8.60
N VAL A 29 -12.79 5.24 -9.51
CA VAL A 29 -13.12 5.40 -10.93
C VAL A 29 -14.44 4.68 -11.20
N GLU A 30 -15.41 5.43 -11.71
CA GLU A 30 -16.72 4.93 -12.08
C GLU A 30 -16.73 4.43 -13.53
N TYR A 31 -17.38 3.30 -13.78
CA TYR A 31 -17.55 2.72 -15.12
C TYR A 31 -19.04 2.49 -15.39
N ASP A 32 -19.46 2.68 -16.65
CA ASP A 32 -20.88 2.58 -17.01
C ASP A 32 -21.42 1.14 -16.96
N ASP A 33 -20.59 0.16 -17.33
CA ASP A 33 -20.98 -1.25 -17.49
C ASP A 33 -20.26 -2.21 -16.53
N GLU A 34 -19.40 -1.70 -15.65
CA GLU A 34 -18.62 -2.49 -14.69
C GLU A 34 -18.67 -1.91 -13.28
N PRO A 35 -18.43 -2.72 -12.23
CA PRO A 35 -18.31 -2.20 -10.88
C PRO A 35 -17.15 -1.22 -10.77
N ASP A 36 -17.39 -0.09 -10.11
CA ASP A 36 -16.39 0.94 -9.87
C ASP A 36 -15.15 0.38 -9.18
N GLU A 37 -14.00 0.90 -9.58
CA GLU A 37 -12.72 0.48 -9.03
C GLU A 37 -12.19 1.55 -8.08
N CYS A 38 -11.91 1.15 -6.85
CA CYS A 38 -11.23 1.98 -5.87
C CYS A 38 -9.76 1.55 -5.80
N THR A 39 -8.85 2.51 -5.99
CA THR A 39 -7.40 2.30 -5.89
C THR A 39 -6.84 3.15 -4.76
N ILE A 40 -6.12 2.50 -3.85
CA ILE A 40 -5.47 3.11 -2.68
C ILE A 40 -3.96 3.07 -2.88
N TYR A 41 -3.27 4.19 -2.62
CA TYR A 41 -1.83 4.33 -2.79
C TYR A 41 -1.25 5.43 -1.87
N PRO A 42 0.08 5.44 -1.61
CA PRO A 42 0.73 6.49 -0.85
C PRO A 42 0.69 7.85 -1.55
N LEU A 43 0.32 8.91 -0.82
CA LEU A 43 0.23 10.28 -1.34
C LEU A 43 1.56 10.78 -1.90
N HIS A 44 2.67 10.42 -1.25
CA HIS A 44 4.01 10.94 -1.51
C HIS A 44 4.95 9.95 -2.19
N ALA A 45 4.44 8.83 -2.72
CA ALA A 45 5.23 7.89 -3.49
C ALA A 45 5.83 8.56 -4.74
N ASP A 46 7.06 8.21 -5.11
CA ASP A 46 7.63 8.58 -6.40
C ASP A 46 7.10 7.69 -7.55
N GLU A 47 7.56 7.89 -8.77
CA GLU A 47 7.05 7.15 -9.93
C GLU A 47 7.33 5.64 -9.83
N ASP A 48 8.51 5.27 -9.34
CA ASP A 48 8.93 3.86 -9.20
C ASP A 48 8.19 3.16 -8.04
N GLU A 49 7.92 3.88 -6.95
CA GLU A 49 7.14 3.36 -5.83
C GLU A 49 5.65 3.26 -6.19
N ARG A 50 5.09 4.24 -6.90
CA ARG A 50 3.68 4.24 -7.31
C ARG A 50 3.28 3.05 -8.18
N VAL A 51 4.20 2.47 -8.94
CA VAL A 51 3.89 1.32 -9.80
C VAL A 51 3.80 0.00 -9.02
N THR A 52 4.30 -0.06 -7.79
CA THR A 52 4.33 -1.29 -6.97
C THR A 52 3.58 -1.17 -5.65
N SER A 53 3.40 0.04 -5.12
CA SER A 53 2.78 0.31 -3.83
C SER A 53 1.34 0.81 -4.00
N TRP A 54 0.46 -0.07 -4.46
CA TRP A 54 -0.97 0.21 -4.58
C TRP A 54 -1.81 -1.05 -4.36
N ILE A 55 -3.08 -0.83 -4.01
CA ILE A 55 -4.09 -1.89 -3.95
C ILE A 55 -5.38 -1.38 -4.58
N SER A 56 -6.01 -2.22 -5.40
CA SER A 56 -7.29 -1.91 -6.04
C SER A 56 -8.35 -2.93 -5.67
N ALA A 57 -9.59 -2.47 -5.58
CA ALA A 57 -10.75 -3.30 -5.28
C ALA A 57 -11.97 -2.83 -6.06
N LYS A 58 -12.83 -3.76 -6.47
CA LYS A 58 -14.11 -3.47 -7.11
C LYS A 58 -15.19 -3.14 -6.08
N ARG A 59 -16.16 -2.29 -6.47
CA ARG A 59 -17.33 -1.91 -5.66
C ARG A 59 -18.00 -3.15 -5.09
N GLY A 60 -18.34 -3.10 -3.80
CA GLY A 60 -18.83 -4.23 -3.01
C GLY A 60 -17.75 -4.95 -2.19
N SER A 61 -16.47 -4.74 -2.52
CA SER A 61 -15.33 -5.24 -1.72
C SER A 61 -14.79 -4.22 -0.70
N TYR A 62 -15.27 -2.97 -0.78
CA TYR A 62 -14.96 -1.88 0.14
C TYR A 62 -16.25 -1.15 0.53
N VAL A 63 -16.23 -0.47 1.67
CA VAL A 63 -17.34 0.32 2.21
C VAL A 63 -16.85 1.72 2.57
N GLN A 64 -17.77 2.69 2.67
CA GLN A 64 -17.41 4.02 3.15
C GLN A 64 -17.04 3.97 4.64
N LEU A 65 -16.15 4.86 5.06
CA LEU A 65 -15.62 4.84 6.44
C LEU A 65 -16.70 5.13 7.49
N ASP A 66 -17.67 6.00 7.17
CA ASP A 66 -18.79 6.31 8.05
C ASP A 66 -19.76 5.13 8.25
N GLU A 67 -19.74 4.13 7.36
CA GLU A 67 -20.52 2.89 7.52
C GLU A 67 -19.89 1.90 8.52
N MET A 68 -18.60 2.07 8.87
CA MET A 68 -17.84 1.19 9.77
C MET A 68 -17.69 1.76 11.19
N ARG A 69 -18.49 2.77 11.56
CA ARG A 69 -18.38 3.51 12.83
C ARG A 69 -19.02 2.83 14.03
#